data_AF-A0A6V1RJF3-F1
#
_entry.id   AF-A0A6V1RJF3-F1
#
_cell.length_a   1.000
_cell.length_b   1.000
_cell.length_c   1.000
_cell.angle_alpha   90.00
_cell.angle_beta   90.00
_cell.angle_gamma   90.00
#
_symmetry.space_group_name_H-M   'P 1'
#
loop_
_entity.id
_entity.type
_entity.pdbx_description
1 polymer ?
#
loop_
_entity_poly.entity_id
_entity_poly.type
_entity_poly.pdbx_seq_one_letter_code
_entity_poly.pdbx_strand_id
1 'polypeptide(L)'
;ARKAFYLNVYNALAVHSQIALGEPRGLPARLQIYATASYRVGPHILSMNDIENGILRGNRPGATPLARAQFREGDPRRALALAELDPRVHFALNCGAVSCPPIQFYSEENLEEELEVSSRNYMKQVKVDSSSTAVQLPKLLEYYSKDFGNNKNEVLQWVARYVSEDQAEQIRAWIDQGENIKISYGGYNWDSNKK
;
A
#
# COMPACT_ATOMS: atom_id res chain seq x y z
N ALA A 1 -1.40 14.71 12.19
CA ALA A 1 -1.22 13.87 13.40
C ALA A 1 -1.62 12.40 13.18
N ARG A 2 -2.91 12.11 12.95
CA ARG A 2 -3.49 10.75 13.05
C ARG A 2 -2.91 9.73 12.05
N LYS A 3 -2.74 10.11 10.78
CA LYS A 3 -2.18 9.23 9.74
C LYS A 3 -0.74 8.81 10.08
N ALA A 4 0.14 9.77 10.38
CA ALA A 4 1.52 9.51 10.81
C ALA A 4 1.59 8.55 12.00
N PHE A 5 0.77 8.78 13.04
CA PHE A 5 0.70 7.89 14.20
C PHE A 5 0.41 6.43 13.80
N TYR A 6 -0.64 6.19 13.01
CA TYR A 6 -1.02 4.83 12.63
C TYR A 6 -0.05 4.17 11.64
N LEU A 7 0.60 4.95 10.76
CA LEU A 7 1.71 4.45 9.94
C LEU A 7 2.85 3.91 10.82
N ASN A 8 3.25 4.69 11.82
CA ASN A 8 4.31 4.28 12.75
C ASN A 8 3.90 3.08 13.61
N VAL A 9 2.66 3.03 14.12
CA VAL A 9 2.15 1.89 14.90
C VAL A 9 2.15 0.62 14.05
N TYR A 10 1.70 0.70 12.79
CA TYR A 10 1.75 -0.45 11.88
C TYR A 10 3.19 -0.91 11.64
N ASN A 11 4.09 -0.01 11.28
CA ASN A 11 5.48 -0.35 10.97
C ASN A 11 6.21 -0.93 12.19
N ALA A 12 5.98 -0.38 13.39
CA ALA A 12 6.50 -0.93 14.63
C ALA A 12 5.93 -2.32 14.93
N LEU A 13 4.64 -2.53 14.69
CA LEU A 13 3.98 -3.83 14.89
C LEU A 13 4.50 -4.88 13.89
N ALA A 14 4.75 -4.50 12.63
CA ALA A 14 5.31 -5.38 11.62
C ALA A 14 6.70 -5.90 12.05
N VAL A 15 7.60 -5.01 12.45
CA VAL A 15 8.94 -5.36 12.93
C VAL A 15 8.87 -6.21 14.19
N HIS A 16 8.07 -5.77 15.18
CA HIS A 16 7.95 -6.52 16.44
C HIS A 16 7.38 -7.92 16.21
N SER A 17 6.39 -8.08 15.32
CA SER A 17 5.81 -9.39 15.01
C SER A 17 6.85 -10.33 14.41
N GLN A 18 7.74 -9.85 13.55
CA GLN A 18 8.84 -10.65 13.01
C GLN A 18 9.83 -11.09 14.10
N ILE A 19 10.18 -10.19 15.02
CA ILE A 19 11.11 -10.50 16.12
C ILE A 19 10.47 -11.48 17.11
N ALA A 20 9.22 -11.26 17.50
CA ALA A 20 8.55 -12.02 18.55
C ALA A 20 8.00 -13.37 18.08
N LEU A 21 7.51 -13.46 16.85
CA LEU A 21 6.84 -14.66 16.31
C LEU A 21 7.70 -15.41 15.28
N GLY A 22 8.83 -14.83 14.87
CA GLY A 22 9.67 -15.37 13.81
C GLY A 22 9.09 -15.15 12.41
N GLU A 23 9.81 -15.66 11.40
CA GLU A 23 9.39 -15.48 10.01
C GLU A 23 8.20 -16.37 9.64
N PRO A 24 7.12 -15.79 9.08
CA PRO A 24 5.98 -16.58 8.64
C PRO A 24 6.35 -17.43 7.41
N ARG A 25 6.08 -18.73 7.51
CA ARG A 25 6.31 -19.70 6.43
C ARG A 25 5.11 -19.72 5.47
N GLY A 26 5.27 -19.04 4.34
CA GLY A 26 4.26 -18.99 3.28
C GLY A 26 3.10 -18.02 3.55
N LEU A 27 2.22 -17.88 2.55
CA LEU A 27 1.12 -16.92 2.57
C LEU A 27 0.10 -17.13 3.70
N PRO A 28 -0.33 -18.37 4.07
CA PRO A 28 -1.30 -18.55 5.14
C PRO A 28 -0.81 -18.04 6.51
N ALA A 29 0.45 -18.33 6.85
CA ALA A 29 1.05 -17.85 8.10
C ALA A 29 1.15 -16.32 8.11
N ARG A 30 1.48 -15.69 6.97
CA ARG A 30 1.52 -14.22 6.84
C ARG A 30 0.15 -13.60 7.07
N LEU A 31 -0.88 -14.12 6.40
CA LEU A 31 -2.25 -13.63 6.56
C LEU A 31 -2.75 -13.77 8.00
N GLN A 32 -2.37 -14.86 8.68
CA GLN A 32 -2.69 -15.05 10.09
C GLN A 32 -2.02 -13.97 10.95
N ILE A 33 -0.72 -13.73 10.78
CA ILE A 33 0.00 -12.68 11.52
C ILE A 33 -0.65 -11.32 11.30
N TYR A 34 -0.97 -10.95 10.06
CA TYR A 34 -1.61 -9.65 9.77
C TYR A 34 -2.99 -9.51 10.40
N ALA A 35 -3.69 -10.63 10.61
CA ALA A 35 -5.01 -10.64 11.24
C ALA A 35 -4.96 -10.69 12.78
N THR A 36 -3.89 -11.19 13.40
CA THR A 36 -3.86 -11.47 14.85
C THR A 36 -2.82 -10.68 15.61
N ALA A 37 -1.64 -10.41 15.03
CA ALA A 37 -0.63 -9.60 15.69
C ALA A 37 -1.17 -8.19 15.88
N SER A 38 -1.16 -7.73 17.14
CA SER A 38 -1.91 -6.54 17.54
C SER A 38 -1.21 -5.75 18.63
N TYR A 39 -1.47 -4.44 18.67
CA TYR A 39 -1.18 -3.59 19.81
C TYR A 39 -2.44 -3.07 20.46
N ARG A 40 -2.35 -2.79 21.76
CA ARG A 40 -3.36 -2.02 22.48
C ARG A 40 -3.09 -0.53 22.26
N VAL A 41 -4.06 0.16 21.65
CA VAL A 41 -4.05 1.61 21.42
C VAL A 41 -5.29 2.21 22.06
N GLY A 42 -5.10 2.85 23.21
CA GLY A 42 -6.22 3.30 24.04
C GLY A 42 -7.12 2.12 24.45
N PRO A 43 -8.46 2.19 24.24
CA PRO A 43 -9.37 1.11 24.60
C PRO A 43 -9.39 -0.05 23.58
N HIS A 44 -8.74 0.10 22.43
CA HIS A 44 -8.84 -0.85 21.33
C HIS A 44 -7.61 -1.75 21.24
N ILE A 45 -7.83 -2.99 20.82
CA ILE A 45 -6.79 -3.90 20.32
C ILE A 45 -6.88 -3.84 18.79
N LEU A 46 -5.78 -3.44 18.16
CA LEU A 46 -5.72 -3.20 16.72
C LEU A 46 -4.66 -4.10 16.09
N SER A 47 -5.10 -4.96 15.18
CA SER A 47 -4.24 -5.77 14.32
C SER A 47 -3.65 -4.95 13.16
N MET A 48 -2.69 -5.52 12.42
CA MET A 48 -2.17 -4.89 11.20
C MET A 48 -3.30 -4.64 10.18
N ASN A 49 -4.21 -5.60 9.99
CA ASN A 49 -5.38 -5.43 9.13
C ASN A 49 -6.34 -4.35 9.63
N ASP A 50 -6.52 -4.22 10.95
CA ASP A 50 -7.35 -3.15 11.52
C ASP A 50 -6.74 -1.77 11.22
N ILE A 51 -5.42 -1.64 11.32
CA ILE A 51 -4.73 -0.38 11.06
C ILE A 51 -4.71 -0.04 9.56
N GLU A 52 -4.31 -0.99 8.71
CA GLU A 52 -4.22 -0.76 7.26
C GLU A 52 -5.61 -0.61 6.62
N ASN A 53 -6.43 -1.66 6.68
CA ASN A 53 -7.71 -1.69 5.96
C ASN A 53 -8.81 -0.93 6.70
N GLY A 54 -8.84 -1.05 8.03
CA GLY A 54 -9.84 -0.42 8.87
C GLY A 54 -9.63 1.08 9.05
N ILE A 55 -8.41 1.50 9.36
CA ILE A 55 -8.10 2.89 9.73
C ILE A 55 -7.56 3.69 8.55
N LEU A 56 -6.38 3.34 8.05
CA LEU A 56 -5.66 4.13 7.04
C LEU A 56 -6.36 4.15 5.68
N ARG A 57 -7.00 3.03 5.32
CA ARG A 57 -7.75 2.89 4.07
C ARG A 57 -9.23 3.24 4.18
N GLY A 58 -9.66 3.86 5.29
CA GLY A 58 -11.05 4.30 5.45
C GLY A 58 -12.05 3.13 5.47
N ASN A 59 -11.71 2.06 6.18
CA ASN A 59 -12.52 0.86 6.32
C ASN A 59 -12.84 0.11 5.01
N ARG A 60 -11.92 0.16 4.04
CA ARG A 60 -12.04 -0.58 2.77
C ARG A 60 -11.76 -2.07 2.94
N PRO A 61 -12.30 -2.93 2.07
CA PRO A 61 -11.92 -4.34 2.03
C PRO A 61 -10.42 -4.55 1.76
N GLY A 62 -9.84 -5.56 2.39
CA GLY A 62 -8.46 -6.00 2.12
C GLY A 62 -8.25 -6.54 0.69
N ALA A 63 -7.00 -6.85 0.35
CA ALA A 63 -6.61 -7.28 -1.01
C ALA A 63 -7.05 -8.71 -1.39
N THR A 64 -7.61 -9.50 -0.46
CA THR A 64 -8.02 -10.87 -0.75
C THR A 64 -9.35 -10.93 -1.51
N PRO A 65 -9.55 -11.93 -2.39
CA PRO A 65 -10.84 -12.15 -3.03
C PRO A 65 -11.96 -12.27 -1.97
N LEU A 66 -13.10 -11.61 -2.23
CA LEU A 66 -14.27 -11.61 -1.34
C LEU A 66 -14.05 -10.94 0.03
N ALA A 67 -12.95 -10.20 0.22
CA ALA A 67 -12.78 -9.39 1.41
C ALA A 67 -13.96 -8.43 1.60
N ARG A 68 -14.34 -8.23 2.87
CA ARG A 68 -15.35 -7.25 3.28
C ARG A 68 -14.67 -6.12 4.03
N ALA A 69 -15.40 -5.03 4.27
CA ALA A 69 -14.95 -3.96 5.15
C ALA A 69 -14.46 -4.53 6.48
N GLN A 70 -13.33 -4.03 6.96
CA GLN A 70 -12.64 -4.55 8.14
C GLN A 70 -13.51 -4.42 9.41
N PHE A 71 -14.15 -3.27 9.58
CA PHE A 71 -15.03 -2.95 10.69
C PHE A 71 -16.49 -2.97 10.24
N ARG A 72 -17.26 -3.88 10.84
CA ARG A 72 -18.71 -4.06 10.57
C ARG A 72 -19.53 -2.92 11.18
N GLU A 73 -20.80 -2.82 10.77
CA GLU A 73 -21.74 -1.90 11.40
C GLU A 73 -21.80 -2.13 12.92
N GLY A 74 -21.82 -1.04 13.69
CA GLY A 74 -21.77 -1.07 15.15
C GLY A 74 -20.38 -1.29 15.77
N ASP A 75 -19.34 -1.56 14.99
CA ASP A 75 -17.97 -1.69 15.53
C ASP A 75 -17.44 -0.30 15.95
N PRO A 76 -17.11 -0.06 17.23
CA PRO A 76 -16.67 1.25 17.72
C PRO A 76 -15.35 1.70 17.07
N ARG A 77 -14.54 0.77 16.55
CA ARG A 77 -13.28 1.09 15.86
C ARG A 77 -13.51 1.83 14.54
N ARG A 78 -14.72 1.82 13.99
CA ARG A 78 -15.08 2.65 12.82
C ARG A 78 -14.82 4.14 13.03
N ALA A 79 -14.94 4.64 14.26
CA ALA A 79 -14.67 6.04 14.59
C ALA A 79 -13.17 6.42 14.39
N LEU A 80 -12.29 5.44 14.29
CA LEU A 80 -10.86 5.65 14.02
C LEU A 80 -10.57 5.83 12.53
N ALA A 81 -11.44 5.33 11.64
CA ALA A 81 -11.23 5.34 10.20
C ALA A 81 -10.99 6.75 9.66
N LEU A 82 -10.01 6.89 8.76
CA LEU A 82 -9.80 8.14 8.05
C LEU A 82 -10.97 8.39 7.09
N ALA A 83 -11.39 9.65 6.99
CA ALA A 83 -12.49 10.05 6.11
C ALA A 83 -12.12 9.86 4.63
N GLU A 84 -10.87 10.17 4.29
CA GLU A 84 -10.33 10.04 2.94
C GLU A 84 -9.12 9.12 2.93
N LEU A 85 -9.08 8.25 1.92
CA LEU A 85 -7.90 7.43 1.65
C LEU A 85 -6.85 8.28 0.94
N ASP A 86 -5.63 8.22 1.45
CA ASP A 86 -4.43 8.63 0.74
C ASP A 86 -3.74 7.38 0.16
N PRO A 87 -3.73 7.15 -1.17
CA PRO A 87 -3.17 5.93 -1.74
C PRO A 87 -1.67 5.75 -1.48
N ARG A 88 -0.96 6.83 -1.10
CA ARG A 88 0.47 6.77 -0.76
C ARG A 88 0.74 5.91 0.49
N VAL A 89 -0.27 5.63 1.33
CA VAL A 89 -0.10 4.74 2.50
C VAL A 89 0.41 3.35 2.10
N HIS A 90 0.05 2.86 0.91
CA HIS A 90 0.54 1.58 0.40
C HIS A 90 2.07 1.54 0.25
N PHE A 91 2.69 2.68 -0.02
CA PHE A 91 4.15 2.80 -0.13
C PHE A 91 4.78 3.21 1.20
N ALA A 92 3.99 3.45 2.24
CA ALA A 92 4.47 3.83 3.56
C ALA A 92 4.48 2.68 4.56
N LEU A 93 3.68 1.63 4.28
CA LEU A 93 3.54 0.46 5.12
C LEU A 93 4.58 -0.60 4.74
N ASN A 94 5.47 -0.91 5.67
CA ASN A 94 6.37 -2.04 5.54
C ASN A 94 5.74 -3.28 6.18
N CYS A 95 5.33 -4.20 5.33
CA CYS A 95 4.71 -5.48 5.68
C CYS A 95 5.72 -6.60 6.02
N GLY A 96 7.02 -6.31 6.03
CA GLY A 96 8.09 -7.24 6.37
C GLY A 96 8.60 -8.13 5.23
N ALA A 97 8.00 -8.05 4.04
CA ALA A 97 8.47 -8.75 2.83
C ALA A 97 9.61 -7.99 2.12
N VAL A 98 10.43 -8.68 1.33
CA VAL A 98 11.52 -8.12 0.51
C VAL A 98 11.01 -7.03 -0.43
N SER A 99 9.79 -7.21 -0.96
CA SER A 99 9.15 -6.23 -1.86
C SER A 99 8.40 -5.10 -1.14
N CYS A 100 8.43 -5.03 0.20
CA CYS A 100 7.82 -3.91 0.93
C CYS A 100 8.72 -2.65 0.85
N PRO A 101 8.14 -1.44 0.87
CA PRO A 101 8.89 -0.18 0.96
C PRO A 101 9.84 -0.13 2.17
N PRO A 102 10.94 0.65 2.13
CA PRO A 102 11.83 0.78 3.29
C PRO A 102 11.06 1.35 4.50
N ILE A 103 11.41 0.89 5.71
CA ILE A 103 10.81 1.44 6.93
C ILE A 103 11.22 2.90 7.07
N GLN A 104 10.22 3.76 7.24
CA GLN A 104 10.40 5.17 7.54
C GLN A 104 9.62 5.51 8.81
N PHE A 105 10.15 6.48 9.55
CA PHE A 105 9.43 7.11 10.65
C PHE A 105 8.69 8.31 10.09
N TYR A 106 7.39 8.38 10.39
CA TYR A 106 6.53 9.45 9.89
C TYR A 106 6.28 10.48 10.98
N SER A 107 6.64 11.73 10.73
CA SER A 107 6.34 12.84 11.61
C SER A 107 5.02 13.51 11.19
N GLU A 108 4.39 14.29 12.07
CA GLU A 108 3.22 15.07 11.62
C GLU A 108 3.65 16.20 10.69
N GLU A 109 4.77 16.82 11.02
CA GLU A 109 5.33 18.00 10.38
C GLU A 109 5.79 17.71 8.94
N ASN A 110 6.41 16.54 8.70
CA ASN A 110 6.98 16.19 7.39
C ASN A 110 6.20 15.09 6.64
N LEU A 111 5.02 14.70 7.13
CA LEU A 111 4.26 13.55 6.59
C LEU A 111 4.09 13.59 5.08
N GLU A 112 3.78 14.76 4.53
CA GLU A 112 3.54 14.91 3.09
C GLU A 112 4.79 14.67 2.26
N GLU A 113 5.93 15.21 2.69
CA GLU A 113 7.22 15.01 2.03
C GLU A 113 7.70 13.55 2.18
N GLU A 114 7.56 12.96 3.36
CA GLU A 114 7.92 11.56 3.62
C GLU A 114 7.10 10.60 2.74
N LEU A 115 5.79 10.82 2.63
CA LEU A 115 4.91 10.05 1.74
C LEU A 115 5.26 10.26 0.26
N GLU A 116 5.60 11.48 -0.15
CA GLU A 116 6.02 11.81 -1.51
C GLU A 116 7.32 11.06 -1.87
N VAL A 117 8.32 11.14 -1.01
CA VAL A 117 9.62 10.46 -1.16
C VAL A 117 9.43 8.95 -1.23
N SER A 118 8.63 8.36 -0.34
CA SER A 118 8.39 6.92 -0.35
C SER A 118 7.67 6.48 -1.63
N SER A 119 6.66 7.24 -2.07
CA SER A 119 5.91 6.96 -3.30
C SER A 119 6.81 7.01 -4.54
N ARG A 120 7.61 8.07 -4.70
CA ARG A 120 8.57 8.19 -5.81
C ARG A 120 9.60 7.07 -5.80
N ASN A 121 10.13 6.73 -4.63
CA ASN A 121 11.09 5.63 -4.52
C ASN A 121 10.48 4.29 -4.91
N TYR A 122 9.25 3.99 -4.49
CA TYR A 122 8.59 2.75 -4.85
C TYR A 122 8.25 2.68 -6.35
N MET A 123 7.88 3.81 -6.96
CA MET A 123 7.52 3.91 -8.38
C MET A 123 8.70 3.77 -9.35
N LYS A 124 9.95 3.80 -8.88
CA LYS A 124 11.14 3.43 -9.68
C LYS A 124 11.08 2.01 -10.26
N GLN A 125 10.20 1.15 -9.72
CA GLN A 125 9.95 -0.20 -10.24
C GLN A 125 9.05 -0.22 -11.49
N VAL A 126 8.39 0.89 -11.82
CA VAL A 126 7.55 1.00 -13.03
C VAL A 126 8.44 0.97 -14.26
N LYS A 127 8.06 0.14 -15.24
CA LYS A 127 8.73 0.09 -16.55
C LYS A 127 7.74 0.47 -17.63
N VAL A 128 8.16 1.37 -18.51
CA VAL A 128 7.40 1.80 -19.68
C VAL A 128 8.16 1.30 -20.91
N ASP A 129 7.49 0.51 -21.74
CA ASP A 129 8.02 0.00 -22.99
C ASP A 129 7.28 0.64 -24.16
N SER A 130 7.93 1.61 -24.79
CA SER A 130 7.36 2.33 -25.92
C SER A 130 7.26 1.50 -27.20
N SER A 131 8.03 0.41 -27.32
CA SER A 131 7.98 -0.44 -28.52
C SER A 131 6.71 -1.28 -28.61
N SER A 132 6.09 -1.56 -27.46
CA SER A 132 4.92 -2.45 -27.36
C SER A 132 3.70 -1.80 -26.72
N THR A 133 3.76 -0.48 -26.46
CA THR A 133 2.74 0.30 -25.74
C THR A 133 2.34 -0.40 -24.44
N ALA A 134 3.34 -0.71 -23.62
CA ALA A 134 3.16 -1.52 -22.41
C ALA A 134 3.73 -0.82 -21.16
N VAL A 135 3.05 -1.02 -20.04
CA VAL A 135 3.48 -0.56 -18.72
C VAL A 135 3.49 -1.74 -17.75
N GLN A 136 4.64 -2.01 -17.14
CA GLN A 136 4.76 -2.94 -16.03
C GLN A 136 4.69 -2.18 -14.70
N LEU A 137 3.67 -2.48 -13.90
CA LEU A 137 3.43 -1.86 -12.59
C LEU A 137 3.88 -2.77 -11.44
N PRO A 138 4.26 -2.21 -10.28
CA PRO A 138 4.41 -3.00 -9.06
C PRO A 138 3.14 -3.78 -8.68
N LYS A 139 3.29 -4.99 -8.13
CA LYS A 139 2.17 -5.87 -7.73
C LYS A 139 1.21 -5.22 -6.74
N LEU A 140 1.68 -4.27 -5.92
CA LEU A 140 0.84 -3.57 -4.96
C LEU A 140 -0.29 -2.77 -5.62
N LEU A 141 -0.06 -2.24 -6.82
CA LEU A 141 -1.10 -1.59 -7.62
C LEU A 141 -2.13 -2.59 -8.17
N GLU A 142 -1.81 -3.88 -8.25
CA GLU A 142 -2.79 -4.92 -8.59
C GLU A 142 -3.70 -5.19 -7.39
N TYR A 143 -3.09 -5.46 -6.23
CA TYR A 143 -3.77 -5.78 -4.98
C TYR A 143 -4.73 -4.69 -4.52
N TYR A 144 -4.34 -3.43 -4.74
CA TYR A 144 -5.10 -2.27 -4.31
C TYR A 144 -5.48 -1.34 -5.47
N SER A 145 -5.68 -1.88 -6.68
CA SER A 145 -6.01 -1.09 -7.89
C SER A 145 -7.11 -0.04 -7.68
N LYS A 146 -8.19 -0.40 -6.98
CA LYS A 146 -9.33 0.48 -6.64
C LYS A 146 -8.97 1.67 -5.74
N ASP A 147 -7.81 1.63 -5.10
CA ASP A 147 -7.31 2.74 -4.29
C ASP A 147 -6.59 3.79 -5.16
N PHE A 148 -6.14 3.43 -6.36
CA PHE A 148 -5.41 4.31 -7.27
C PHE A 148 -6.28 4.90 -8.38
N GLY A 149 -7.39 4.25 -8.73
CA GLY A 149 -8.34 4.70 -9.74
C GLY A 149 -9.47 3.70 -9.99
N ASN A 150 -10.53 4.15 -10.65
CA ASN A 150 -11.70 3.32 -10.98
C ASN A 150 -11.52 2.53 -12.29
N ASN A 151 -10.55 2.92 -13.11
CA ASN A 151 -10.22 2.26 -14.38
C ASN A 151 -8.72 2.32 -14.65
N LYS A 152 -8.27 1.62 -15.70
CA LYS A 152 -6.86 1.53 -16.08
C LYS A 152 -6.21 2.89 -16.31
N ASN A 153 -6.91 3.82 -16.96
CA ASN A 153 -6.37 5.14 -17.29
C ASN A 153 -6.21 5.99 -16.04
N GLU A 154 -7.17 5.96 -15.11
CA GLU A 154 -7.04 6.65 -13.82
C GLU A 154 -5.86 6.12 -12.99
N VAL A 155 -5.64 4.79 -12.97
CA VAL A 155 -4.46 4.20 -12.31
C VAL A 155 -3.17 4.68 -12.98
N LEU A 156 -3.11 4.69 -14.31
CA LEU A 156 -1.94 5.16 -15.05
C LEU A 156 -1.69 6.67 -14.88
N GLN A 157 -2.75 7.49 -14.82
CA GLN A 157 -2.66 8.91 -14.48
C GLN A 157 -2.11 9.11 -13.06
N TRP A 158 -2.57 8.29 -12.11
CA TRP A 158 -2.04 8.31 -10.74
C TRP A 158 -0.54 7.99 -10.73
N VAL A 159 -0.12 6.94 -11.47
CA VAL A 159 1.28 6.52 -11.59
C VAL A 159 2.15 7.59 -12.25
N ALA A 160 1.64 8.27 -13.28
CA ALA A 160 2.33 9.33 -14.01
C ALA A 160 2.76 10.52 -13.13
N ARG A 161 2.28 10.63 -11.88
CA ARG A 161 2.70 11.67 -10.93
C ARG A 161 4.03 11.36 -10.23
N TYR A 162 4.43 10.09 -10.23
CA TYR A 162 5.51 9.57 -9.37
C TYR A 162 6.65 8.90 -10.14
N VAL A 163 6.52 8.73 -11.45
CA VAL A 163 7.56 8.22 -12.36
C VAL A 163 8.44 9.36 -12.92
N SER A 164 9.44 9.07 -13.76
CA SER A 164 10.22 10.12 -14.43
C SER A 164 9.36 10.93 -15.40
N GLU A 165 9.75 12.16 -15.72
CA GLU A 165 8.96 13.01 -16.61
C GLU A 165 8.78 12.36 -17.98
N ASP A 166 9.83 11.80 -18.58
CA ASP A 166 9.75 11.06 -19.85
C ASP A 166 8.70 9.94 -19.83
N GLN A 167 8.65 9.17 -18.73
CA GLN A 167 7.66 8.10 -18.57
C GLN A 167 6.25 8.67 -18.40
N ALA A 168 6.12 9.77 -17.64
CA ALA A 168 4.86 10.43 -17.38
C ALA A 168 4.26 11.03 -18.65
N GLU A 169 5.05 11.76 -19.44
CA GLU A 169 4.68 12.31 -20.73
C GLU A 169 4.23 11.22 -21.70
N GLN A 170 4.99 10.13 -21.80
CA GLN A 170 4.64 9.00 -22.66
C GLN A 170 3.30 8.36 -22.28
N ILE A 171 3.08 8.13 -20.97
CA ILE A 171 1.82 7.56 -20.46
C ILE A 171 0.64 8.49 -20.76
N ARG A 172 0.79 9.80 -20.48
CA ARG A 172 -0.27 10.80 -20.73
C ARG A 172 -0.61 10.87 -22.22
N ALA A 173 0.40 10.89 -23.09
CA ALA A 173 0.20 10.90 -24.53
C ALA A 173 -0.60 9.68 -25.02
N TRP A 174 -0.28 8.47 -24.55
CA TRP A 174 -1.06 7.27 -24.89
C TRP A 174 -2.50 7.33 -24.41
N ILE A 175 -2.74 7.87 -23.20
CA ILE A 175 -4.10 8.03 -22.67
C ILE A 175 -4.90 9.02 -23.53
N ASP A 176 -4.31 10.17 -23.89
CA ASP A 176 -4.96 11.20 -24.70
C ASP A 176 -5.25 10.73 -26.12
N GLN A 177 -4.37 9.89 -26.68
CA GLN A 177 -4.54 9.25 -27.99
C GLN A 177 -5.52 8.07 -27.98
N GLY A 178 -5.98 7.62 -26.81
CA GLY A 178 -6.86 6.47 -26.69
C GLY A 178 -6.19 5.14 -27.02
N GLU A 179 -4.88 5.05 -26.84
CA GLU A 179 -4.10 3.84 -27.13
C GLU A 179 -4.49 2.67 -26.21
N ASN A 180 -4.36 1.45 -26.73
CA ASN A 180 -4.58 0.25 -25.93
C ASN A 180 -3.32 -0.10 -25.12
N ILE A 181 -3.15 0.56 -23.98
CA ILE A 181 -1.99 0.37 -23.10
C ILE A 181 -2.05 -1.00 -22.42
N LYS A 182 -1.07 -1.86 -22.70
CA LYS A 182 -0.95 -3.18 -22.07
C LYS A 182 -0.37 -3.04 -20.67
N ILE A 183 -1.17 -3.30 -19.64
CA ILE A 183 -0.72 -3.33 -18.25
C ILE A 183 -0.32 -4.74 -17.86
N SER A 184 0.88 -4.88 -17.32
CA SER A 184 1.35 -6.10 -16.63
C SER A 184 1.81 -5.74 -15.22
N TYR A 185 1.94 -6.73 -14.35
CA TYR A 185 2.41 -6.52 -12.99
C TYR A 185 3.70 -7.32 -12.74
N GLY A 186 4.66 -6.70 -12.07
CA GLY A 186 5.88 -7.35 -11.63
C GLY A 186 5.63 -8.46 -10.60
N GLY A 187 6.66 -9.25 -10.31
CA GLY A 187 6.62 -10.20 -9.20
C GLY A 187 6.55 -9.49 -7.84
N TYR A 188 6.00 -10.18 -6.83
CA TYR A 188 6.08 -9.73 -5.44
C TYR A 188 6.76 -10.82 -4.62
N ASN A 189 7.96 -10.51 -4.12
CA ASN A 189 8.69 -11.45 -3.29
C ASN A 189 8.21 -11.34 -1.85
N TRP A 190 7.46 -12.36 -1.43
CA TRP A 190 6.95 -12.50 -0.06
C TRP A 190 8.02 -12.97 0.92
N ASP A 191 9.24 -13.31 0.51
CA ASP A 191 10.34 -13.64 1.44
C ASP A 191 10.60 -12.50 2.41
N SER A 192 11.15 -12.79 3.59
CA SER A 192 11.43 -11.78 4.62
C SER A 192 12.67 -10.96 4.26
N ASN A 193 12.64 -9.65 4.53
CA ASN A 193 13.79 -8.77 4.30
C ASN A 193 14.88 -9.02 5.37
N LYS A 194 16.04 -9.56 4.98
CA LYS A 194 17.12 -10.05 5.88
C LYS A 194 18.18 -9.00 6.26
N LYS A 195 17.84 -7.72 6.36
CA LYS A 195 18.82 -6.67 6.65
C LYS A 195 18.70 -6.14 8.07
#